data_AF-A0A7V4EPH3-F1
#
_entry.id   AF-A0A7V4EPH3-F1
#
_cell.length_a   1.000
_cell.length_b   1.000
_cell.length_c   1.000
_cell.angle_alpha   90.00
_cell.angle_beta   90.00
_cell.angle_gamma   90.00
#
_symmetry.space_group_name_H-M   'P 1'
#
loop_
_entity.id
_entity.type
_entity.pdbx_description
1 polymer ?
#
loop_
_entity_poly.entity_id
_entity_poly.type
_entity_poly.pdbx_seq_one_letter_code
_entity_poly.pdbx_strand_id
1 'polypeptide(L)'
;DELEARQALANLGLLILARLNAAYARADKPAFEQAADEFLELLQAQDRLTAASPHFLLGTWINAARALGATPAEMDLFEWNARTQITVWGPRETADRLHEYANREWAGLLRGFYYERWKLFLNTVIDNFDRYAGRGGENAKQEWDAMVQQINEGEPGKFFDPTGIDWYAVEERWTRGHEPYPAAPLGDPADEARAAHKRFRAAMTRECAR
;
A
#
# COMPACT_ATOMS: atom_id res chain seq x y z
N ASP A 1 20.67 11.19 -2.86
CA ASP A 1 19.92 11.64 -4.07
C ASP A 1 18.45 11.18 -3.94
N GLU A 2 17.60 11.43 -4.95
CA GLU A 2 16.17 11.05 -4.92
C GLU A 2 15.94 9.53 -4.84
N LEU A 3 16.78 8.75 -5.54
CA LEU A 3 16.70 7.29 -5.55
C LEU A 3 17.05 6.69 -4.19
N GLU A 4 18.08 7.23 -3.54
CA GLU A 4 18.46 6.87 -2.16
C GLU A 4 17.34 7.21 -1.17
N ALA A 5 16.70 8.38 -1.31
CA ALA A 5 15.58 8.76 -0.46
C ALA A 5 14.39 7.81 -0.63
N ARG A 6 14.04 7.45 -1.88
CA ARG A 6 12.98 6.49 -2.21
C ARG A 6 13.26 5.11 -1.61
N GLN A 7 14.50 4.62 -1.73
CA GLN A 7 14.90 3.33 -1.17
C GLN A 7 14.94 3.35 0.36
N ALA A 8 15.39 4.45 0.98
CA ALA A 8 15.40 4.59 2.44
C ALA A 8 13.98 4.53 3.02
N LEU A 9 13.00 5.17 2.36
CA LEU A 9 11.60 5.09 2.75
C LEU A 9 11.02 3.69 2.56
N ALA A 10 11.34 3.01 1.46
CA ALA A 10 10.93 1.62 1.25
C ALA A 10 11.49 0.68 2.34
N ASN A 11 12.77 0.83 2.69
CA ASN A 11 13.41 0.07 3.75
C ASN A 11 12.77 0.34 5.12
N LEU A 12 12.44 1.60 5.41
CA LEU A 12 11.70 1.95 6.63
C LEU A 12 10.31 1.30 6.67
N GLY A 13 9.66 1.16 5.51
CA GLY A 13 8.39 0.44 5.39
C GLY A 13 8.47 -1.00 5.90
N LEU A 14 9.57 -1.72 5.60
CA LEU A 14 9.79 -3.08 6.11
C LEU A 14 9.91 -3.11 7.64
N LEU A 15 10.54 -2.09 8.24
CA LEU A 15 10.69 -1.99 9.70
C LEU A 15 9.35 -1.70 10.38
N ILE A 16 8.54 -0.80 9.81
CA ILE A 16 7.19 -0.52 10.34
C ILE A 16 6.28 -1.74 10.17
N LEU A 17 6.39 -2.48 9.05
CA LEU A 17 5.67 -3.73 8.85
C LEU A 17 6.04 -4.80 9.90
N ALA A 18 7.33 -4.92 10.25
CA ALA A 18 7.76 -5.80 11.33
C ALA A 18 7.13 -5.40 12.68
N ARG A 19 6.99 -4.09 12.95
CA ARG A 19 6.31 -3.59 14.16
C ARG A 19 4.81 -3.88 14.16
N LEU A 20 4.13 -3.73 13.01
CA LEU A 20 2.73 -4.14 12.83
C LEU A 20 2.55 -5.63 13.15
N ASN A 21 3.37 -6.48 12.54
CA ASN A 21 3.32 -7.93 12.78
C ASN A 21 3.59 -8.28 14.25
N ALA A 22 4.56 -7.62 14.88
CA ALA A 22 4.88 -7.86 16.29
C ALA A 22 3.77 -7.37 17.24
N ALA A 23 3.13 -6.23 16.95
CA ALA A 23 2.00 -5.73 17.72
C ALA A 23 0.78 -6.65 17.57
N TYR A 24 0.53 -7.11 16.34
CA TYR A 24 -0.49 -8.11 16.05
C TYR A 24 -0.24 -9.42 16.81
N ALA A 25 0.96 -10.00 16.72
CA ALA A 25 1.28 -11.25 17.43
C ALA A 25 1.09 -11.15 18.97
N ARG A 26 1.25 -9.94 19.55
CA ARG A 26 1.06 -9.70 21.00
C ARG A 26 -0.36 -9.29 21.39
N ALA A 27 -1.29 -9.24 20.43
CA ALA A 27 -2.62 -8.67 20.63
C ALA A 27 -2.61 -7.22 21.18
N ASP A 28 -1.59 -6.42 20.81
CA ASP A 28 -1.35 -5.07 21.30
C ASP A 28 -1.97 -4.02 20.36
N LYS A 29 -3.28 -3.77 20.52
CA LYS A 29 -4.05 -2.86 19.66
C LYS A 29 -3.46 -1.44 19.61
N PRO A 30 -3.15 -0.76 20.74
CA PRO A 30 -2.59 0.60 20.68
C PRO A 30 -1.26 0.68 19.94
N ALA A 31 -0.38 -0.31 20.11
CA ALA A 31 0.88 -0.35 19.36
C ALA A 31 0.65 -0.62 17.87
N PHE A 32 -0.36 -1.43 17.52
CA PHE A 32 -0.75 -1.68 16.13
C PHE A 32 -1.30 -0.43 15.46
N GLU A 33 -2.25 0.27 16.10
CA GLU A 33 -2.82 1.54 15.61
C GLU A 33 -1.72 2.58 15.37
N GLN A 34 -0.79 2.75 16.32
CA GLN A 34 0.33 3.68 16.16
C GLN A 34 1.24 3.32 14.97
N ALA A 35 1.54 2.03 14.78
CA ALA A 35 2.35 1.59 13.64
C ALA A 35 1.59 1.70 12.31
N ALA A 36 0.27 1.50 12.32
CA ALA A 36 -0.60 1.63 11.16
C ALA A 36 -0.64 3.08 10.66
N ASP A 37 -0.85 4.03 11.56
CA ASP A 37 -0.80 5.46 11.23
C ASP A 37 0.56 5.85 10.66
N GLU A 38 1.65 5.40 11.29
CA GLU A 38 3.02 5.67 10.82
C GLU A 38 3.29 5.08 9.43
N PHE A 39 2.76 3.89 9.14
CA PHE A 39 2.86 3.24 7.83
C PHE A 39 2.09 4.00 6.75
N LEU A 40 0.88 4.45 7.05
CA LEU A 40 0.06 5.24 6.13
C LEU A 40 0.68 6.61 5.85
N GLU A 41 1.24 7.26 6.87
CA GLU A 41 2.02 8.50 6.69
C GLU A 41 3.26 8.27 5.82
N LEU A 42 3.94 7.12 5.95
CA LEU A 42 5.09 6.77 5.13
C LEU A 42 4.70 6.65 3.65
N LEU A 43 3.58 5.98 3.34
CA LEU A 43 3.07 5.89 1.96
C LEU A 43 2.74 7.25 1.37
N GLN A 44 2.16 8.16 2.16
CA GLN A 44 1.90 9.53 1.72
C GLN A 44 3.20 10.32 1.49
N ALA A 45 4.23 10.10 2.31
CA ALA A 45 5.53 10.72 2.09
C ALA A 45 6.22 10.17 0.82
N GLN A 46 6.11 8.88 0.56
CA GLN A 46 6.60 8.27 -0.69
C GLN A 46 5.86 8.82 -1.92
N ASP A 47 4.54 8.98 -1.84
CA ASP A 47 3.72 9.58 -2.92
C ASP A 47 4.15 11.02 -3.22
N ARG A 48 4.41 11.85 -2.18
CA ARG A 48 4.91 13.23 -2.39
C ARG A 48 6.33 13.26 -2.96
N LEU A 49 7.23 12.43 -2.45
CA LEU A 49 8.60 12.35 -2.95
C LEU A 49 8.63 11.96 -4.44
N THR A 50 7.85 10.96 -4.82
CA THR A 50 7.72 10.53 -6.22
C THR A 50 7.00 11.56 -7.08
N ALA A 51 6.06 12.34 -6.50
CA ALA A 51 5.36 13.40 -7.23
C ALA A 51 6.28 14.55 -7.64
N ALA A 52 7.40 14.76 -6.94
CA ALA A 52 8.37 15.81 -7.26
C ALA A 52 9.26 15.50 -8.46
N SER A 53 9.09 14.34 -9.10
CA SER A 53 9.93 13.87 -10.20
C SER A 53 9.11 13.47 -11.42
N PRO A 54 9.49 13.90 -12.64
CA PRO A 54 8.73 13.61 -13.85
C PRO A 54 8.73 12.12 -14.22
N HIS A 55 9.64 11.33 -13.65
CA HIS A 55 9.82 9.92 -13.97
C HIS A 55 8.88 8.98 -13.21
N PHE A 56 8.20 9.47 -12.17
CA PHE A 56 7.39 8.65 -11.27
C PHE A 56 5.93 9.12 -11.20
N LEU A 57 5.38 9.63 -12.29
CA LEU A 57 4.02 10.16 -12.34
C LEU A 57 3.06 9.21 -13.05
N LEU A 58 2.02 8.75 -12.34
CA LEU A 58 0.95 7.93 -12.95
C LEU A 58 0.23 8.69 -14.09
N GLY A 59 0.06 10.01 -13.95
CA GLY A 59 -0.60 10.83 -14.97
C GLY A 59 0.11 10.79 -16.32
N THR A 60 1.45 10.72 -16.34
CA THR A 60 2.22 10.59 -17.58
C THR A 60 1.87 9.29 -18.31
N TRP A 61 1.76 8.18 -17.58
CA TRP A 61 1.39 6.87 -18.14
C TRP A 61 -0.04 6.83 -18.67
N ILE A 62 -1.02 7.29 -17.87
CA ILE A 62 -2.42 7.30 -18.26
C ILE A 62 -2.67 8.23 -19.45
N ASN A 63 -2.08 9.42 -19.44
CA ASN A 63 -2.25 10.37 -20.55
C ASN A 63 -1.65 9.83 -21.85
N ALA A 64 -0.50 9.14 -21.78
CA ALA A 64 0.08 8.49 -22.95
C ALA A 64 -0.83 7.39 -23.51
N ALA A 65 -1.45 6.57 -22.65
CA ALA A 65 -2.39 5.54 -23.07
C ALA A 65 -3.64 6.15 -23.74
N ARG A 66 -4.24 7.16 -23.11
CA ARG A 66 -5.41 7.87 -23.67
C ARG A 66 -5.09 8.51 -25.02
N ALA A 67 -3.89 9.05 -25.21
CA ALA A 67 -3.49 9.68 -26.47
C ALA A 67 -3.43 8.73 -27.67
N LEU A 68 -3.45 7.40 -27.45
CA LEU A 68 -3.50 6.41 -28.51
C LEU A 68 -4.92 6.21 -29.09
N GLY A 69 -5.97 6.59 -28.36
CA GLY A 69 -7.37 6.41 -28.79
C GLY A 69 -7.85 7.54 -29.71
N ALA A 70 -8.62 7.22 -30.75
CA ALA A 70 -9.18 8.22 -31.67
C ALA A 70 -10.58 8.70 -31.23
N THR A 71 -11.29 7.89 -30.45
CA THR A 71 -12.61 8.23 -29.90
C THR A 71 -12.59 8.20 -28.36
N PRO A 72 -13.52 8.89 -27.66
CA PRO A 72 -13.62 8.82 -26.21
C PRO A 72 -13.68 7.38 -25.66
N ALA A 73 -14.44 6.51 -26.34
CA ALA A 73 -14.54 5.11 -25.96
C ALA A 73 -13.20 4.35 -26.08
N GLU A 74 -12.40 4.63 -27.11
CA GLU A 74 -11.06 4.05 -27.25
C GLU A 74 -10.07 4.62 -26.22
N MET A 75 -10.16 5.91 -25.91
CA MET A 75 -9.34 6.53 -24.87
C MET A 75 -9.60 5.89 -23.50
N ASP A 76 -10.87 5.69 -23.17
CA ASP A 76 -11.28 5.07 -21.90
C ASP A 76 -10.89 3.58 -21.85
N LEU A 77 -10.99 2.88 -22.99
CA LEU A 77 -10.50 1.49 -23.12
C LEU A 77 -8.99 1.40 -22.88
N PHE A 78 -8.20 2.31 -23.46
CA PHE A 78 -6.76 2.31 -23.28
C PHE A 78 -6.32 2.75 -21.90
N GLU A 79 -7.04 3.67 -21.25
CA GLU A 79 -6.84 3.96 -19.83
C GLU A 79 -7.11 2.71 -18.96
N TRP A 80 -8.22 2.02 -19.19
CA TRP A 80 -8.53 0.79 -18.45
C TRP A 80 -7.43 -0.27 -18.63
N ASN A 81 -6.94 -0.47 -19.86
CA ASN A 81 -5.81 -1.36 -20.13
C ASN A 81 -4.54 -0.93 -19.38
N ALA A 82 -4.23 0.37 -19.38
CA ALA A 82 -3.05 0.94 -18.73
C ALA A 82 -3.09 0.80 -17.21
N ARG A 83 -4.25 1.01 -16.59
CA ARG A 83 -4.48 0.81 -15.14
C ARG A 83 -4.42 -0.67 -14.77
N THR A 84 -5.06 -1.53 -15.57
CA THR A 84 -5.09 -2.98 -15.36
C THR A 84 -3.67 -3.56 -15.40
N GLN A 85 -2.87 -3.20 -16.40
CA GLN A 85 -1.52 -3.74 -16.57
C GLN A 85 -0.61 -3.55 -15.34
N ILE A 86 -0.71 -2.41 -14.65
CA ILE A 86 0.15 -2.06 -13.53
C ILE A 86 -0.41 -2.46 -12.15
N THR A 87 -1.55 -3.16 -12.11
CA THR A 87 -2.24 -3.58 -10.87
C THR A 87 -2.63 -5.08 -10.93
N VAL A 88 -3.89 -5.37 -11.29
CA VAL A 88 -4.46 -6.73 -11.33
C VAL A 88 -4.02 -7.55 -12.55
N TRP A 89 -3.39 -6.90 -13.52
CA TRP A 89 -2.84 -7.43 -14.78
C TRP A 89 -3.86 -7.99 -15.77
N GLY A 90 -4.95 -8.60 -15.29
CA GLY A 90 -6.02 -9.15 -16.12
C GLY A 90 -7.23 -9.61 -15.30
N PRO A 91 -8.12 -10.44 -15.90
CA PRO A 91 -9.27 -11.04 -15.22
C PRO A 91 -8.88 -11.82 -13.96
N ARG A 92 -9.84 -12.07 -13.07
CA ARG A 92 -9.64 -12.71 -11.76
C ARG A 92 -8.79 -13.99 -11.84
N GLU A 93 -9.06 -14.82 -12.84
CA GLU A 93 -8.35 -16.09 -13.05
C GLU A 93 -6.86 -15.91 -13.34
N THR A 94 -6.48 -14.76 -13.90
CA THR A 94 -5.08 -14.39 -14.19
C THR A 94 -4.45 -13.56 -13.07
N ALA A 95 -5.25 -12.73 -12.39
CA ALA A 95 -4.81 -11.91 -11.27
C ALA A 95 -4.22 -12.79 -10.15
N ASP A 96 -4.82 -13.94 -9.85
CA ASP A 96 -4.32 -14.88 -8.83
C ASP A 96 -2.83 -15.30 -9.00
N ARG A 97 -2.25 -15.13 -10.20
CA ARG A 97 -0.84 -15.46 -10.49
C ARG A 97 0.03 -14.26 -10.87
N LEU A 98 -0.56 -13.17 -11.33
CA LEU A 98 0.14 -12.02 -11.90
C LEU A 98 -0.18 -10.69 -11.21
N HIS A 99 -0.95 -10.74 -10.13
CA HIS A 99 -1.22 -9.60 -9.25
C HIS A 99 0.08 -8.93 -8.84
N GLU A 100 0.15 -7.61 -9.02
CA GLU A 100 1.31 -6.77 -8.71
C GLU A 100 2.60 -7.07 -9.49
N TYR A 101 2.55 -7.91 -10.54
CA TYR A 101 3.74 -8.27 -11.31
C TYR A 101 4.45 -7.04 -11.94
N ALA A 102 3.65 -6.07 -12.39
CA ALA A 102 4.15 -4.83 -13.00
C ALA A 102 3.96 -3.61 -12.09
N ASN A 103 4.03 -3.81 -10.77
CA ASN A 103 3.90 -2.73 -9.80
C ASN A 103 4.85 -1.56 -10.07
N ARG A 104 4.45 -0.37 -9.63
CA ARG A 104 5.21 0.87 -9.79
C ARG A 104 5.10 1.71 -8.53
N GLU A 105 6.21 2.34 -8.15
CA GLU A 105 6.21 3.38 -7.12
C GLU A 105 5.97 4.74 -7.77
N TRP A 106 4.74 4.94 -8.26
CA TRP A 106 4.34 6.18 -8.92
C TRP A 106 3.41 7.00 -8.06
N ALA A 107 3.63 8.31 -8.05
CA ALA A 107 2.71 9.28 -7.47
C ALA A 107 1.34 9.17 -8.13
N GLY A 108 0.29 9.20 -7.31
CA GLY A 108 -1.09 8.91 -7.73
C GLY A 108 -1.45 7.43 -7.63
N LEU A 109 -0.56 6.50 -8.00
CA LEU A 109 -0.76 5.06 -7.77
C LEU A 109 -0.56 4.72 -6.29
N LEU A 110 0.51 5.25 -5.68
CA LEU A 110 0.76 5.11 -4.24
C LEU A 110 -0.41 5.64 -3.42
N ARG A 111 -0.89 6.85 -3.69
CA ARG A 111 -2.04 7.43 -2.98
C ARG A 111 -3.39 6.81 -3.34
N GLY A 112 -3.66 6.59 -4.62
CA GLY A 112 -4.99 6.20 -5.10
C GLY A 112 -5.27 4.70 -5.05
N PHE A 113 -4.24 3.87 -4.96
CA PHE A 113 -4.36 2.42 -5.01
C PHE A 113 -3.71 1.76 -3.78
N TYR A 114 -2.40 1.90 -3.59
CA TYR A 114 -1.70 1.21 -2.50
C TYR A 114 -2.09 1.71 -1.11
N TYR A 115 -2.18 3.02 -0.91
CA TYR A 115 -2.60 3.62 0.35
C TYR A 115 -4.01 3.18 0.74
N GLU A 116 -4.97 3.20 -0.20
CA GLU A 116 -6.35 2.79 0.09
C GLU A 116 -6.45 1.29 0.43
N ARG A 117 -5.64 0.44 -0.22
CA ARG A 117 -5.56 -0.99 0.13
C ARG A 117 -5.02 -1.19 1.54
N TRP A 118 -3.88 -0.58 1.86
CA TRP A 118 -3.29 -0.68 3.19
C TRP A 118 -4.22 -0.12 4.26
N LYS A 119 -4.87 1.01 4.01
CA LYS A 119 -5.84 1.59 4.93
C LYS A 119 -7.02 0.66 5.18
N LEU A 120 -7.58 0.06 4.13
CA LEU A 120 -8.67 -0.91 4.27
C LEU A 120 -8.24 -2.14 5.08
N PHE A 121 -7.05 -2.69 4.78
CA PHE A 121 -6.49 -3.81 5.52
C PHE A 121 -6.29 -3.48 7.00
N LEU A 122 -5.56 -2.39 7.29
CA LEU A 122 -5.22 -1.96 8.65
C LEU A 122 -6.47 -1.69 9.48
N ASN A 123 -7.45 -0.98 8.91
CA ASN A 123 -8.73 -0.73 9.59
C ASN A 123 -9.49 -2.03 9.87
N THR A 124 -9.50 -2.98 8.93
CA THR A 124 -10.19 -4.26 9.16
C THR A 124 -9.50 -5.07 10.25
N VAL A 125 -8.17 -5.02 10.33
CA VAL A 125 -7.42 -5.62 11.43
C VAL A 125 -7.74 -4.95 12.77
N ILE A 126 -7.77 -3.61 12.81
CA ILE A 126 -8.17 -2.83 13.99
C ILE A 126 -9.59 -3.19 14.45
N ASP A 127 -10.55 -3.31 13.52
CA ASP A 127 -11.91 -3.74 13.82
C ASP A 127 -11.94 -5.16 14.40
N ASN A 128 -11.08 -6.06 13.89
CA ASN A 128 -10.96 -7.41 14.43
C ASN A 128 -10.44 -7.41 15.86
N PHE A 129 -9.47 -6.56 16.22
CA PHE A 129 -9.06 -6.38 17.62
C PHE A 129 -10.26 -6.05 18.53
N ASP A 130 -11.12 -5.12 18.10
CA ASP A 130 -12.30 -4.73 18.88
C ASP A 130 -13.32 -5.86 19.00
N ARG A 131 -13.52 -6.65 17.95
CA ARG A 131 -14.39 -7.84 17.96
C ARG A 131 -13.88 -8.92 18.92
N TYR A 132 -12.58 -9.16 18.98
CA TYR A 132 -12.00 -10.16 19.88
C TYR A 132 -11.91 -9.67 21.33
N ALA A 133 -11.56 -8.39 21.56
CA ALA A 133 -11.57 -7.77 22.88
C ALA A 133 -12.99 -7.75 23.51
N GLY A 134 -14.02 -7.54 22.69
CA GLY A 134 -15.43 -7.56 23.13
C GLY A 134 -16.01 -8.95 23.46
N ARG A 135 -15.32 -10.04 23.11
CA ARG A 135 -15.78 -11.43 23.32
C ARG A 135 -15.31 -12.09 24.63
N GLY A 136 -14.45 -11.45 25.41
CA GLY A 136 -14.22 -11.71 26.85
C GLY A 136 -14.27 -13.16 27.37
N GLY A 137 -13.78 -14.15 26.62
CA GLY A 137 -13.85 -15.57 26.98
C GLY A 137 -12.79 -16.41 26.25
N GLU A 138 -12.45 -17.58 26.81
CA GLU A 138 -11.39 -18.48 26.31
C GLU A 138 -11.46 -18.76 24.80
N ASN A 139 -12.67 -18.81 24.23
CA ASN A 139 -12.90 -19.06 22.81
C ASN A 139 -12.34 -17.96 21.89
N ALA A 140 -12.42 -16.68 22.28
CA ALA A 140 -11.91 -15.57 21.46
C ALA A 140 -10.38 -15.56 21.41
N LYS A 141 -9.74 -15.93 22.52
CA LYS A 141 -8.29 -16.11 22.57
C LYS A 141 -7.85 -17.32 21.74
N GLN A 142 -8.60 -18.43 21.78
CA GLN A 142 -8.32 -19.60 20.94
C GLN A 142 -8.47 -19.30 19.45
N GLU A 143 -9.51 -18.56 19.03
CA GLU A 143 -9.70 -18.09 17.65
C GLU A 143 -8.53 -17.20 17.22
N TRP A 144 -8.08 -16.29 18.10
CA TRP A 144 -6.92 -15.43 17.86
C TRP A 144 -5.61 -16.22 17.75
N ASP A 145 -5.33 -17.10 18.71
CA ASP A 145 -4.12 -17.91 18.75
C ASP A 145 -4.04 -18.83 17.52
N ALA A 146 -5.16 -19.42 17.09
CA ALA A 146 -5.24 -20.25 15.89
C ALA A 146 -4.96 -19.43 14.62
N MET A 147 -5.47 -18.20 14.54
CA MET A 147 -5.19 -17.28 13.45
C MET A 147 -3.71 -16.86 13.42
N VAL A 148 -3.12 -16.54 14.56
CA VAL A 148 -1.68 -16.21 14.67
C VAL A 148 -0.80 -17.41 14.33
N GLN A 149 -1.21 -18.62 14.70
CA GLN A 149 -0.52 -19.85 14.33
C GLN A 149 -0.51 -20.04 12.80
N GLN A 150 -1.64 -19.82 12.11
CA GLN A 150 -1.69 -19.87 10.65
C GLN A 150 -0.77 -18.84 9.97
N ILE A 151 -0.60 -17.65 10.56
CA ILE A 151 0.37 -16.65 10.07
C ILE A 151 1.80 -17.18 10.18
N ASN A 152 2.15 -17.77 11.33
CA ASN A 152 3.51 -18.26 11.58
C ASN A 152 3.85 -19.53 10.79
N GLU A 153 2.84 -20.35 10.45
CA GLU A 153 2.97 -21.61 9.71
C GLU A 153 2.69 -21.48 8.21
N GLY A 154 2.26 -20.31 7.74
CA GLY A 154 1.95 -20.04 6.34
C GLY A 154 3.16 -20.25 5.43
N GLU A 155 2.90 -20.66 4.18
CA GLU A 155 3.96 -20.81 3.17
C GLU A 155 4.77 -19.51 3.04
N PRO A 156 6.11 -19.55 3.08
CA PRO A 156 6.95 -18.38 2.87
C PRO A 156 6.55 -17.68 1.56
N GLY A 157 6.06 -16.44 1.66
CA GLY A 157 5.63 -15.63 0.52
C GLY A 157 4.12 -15.61 0.24
N LYS A 158 3.29 -16.38 0.95
CA LYS A 158 1.83 -16.19 0.93
C LYS A 158 1.40 -15.23 2.03
N PHE A 159 0.88 -14.08 1.64
CA PHE A 159 0.28 -13.10 2.55
C PHE A 159 -0.96 -13.72 3.21
N PHE A 160 -0.91 -13.92 4.52
CA PHE A 160 -2.11 -14.28 5.29
C PHE A 160 -2.96 -13.03 5.46
N ASP A 161 -4.16 -13.06 4.88
CA ASP A 161 -5.11 -11.98 5.00
C ASP A 161 -6.26 -12.35 5.95
N PRO A 162 -6.24 -11.91 7.22
CA PRO A 162 -7.30 -12.19 8.20
C PRO A 162 -8.61 -11.43 7.92
N THR A 163 -8.64 -10.58 6.90
CA THR A 163 -9.73 -9.62 6.71
C THR A 163 -10.91 -10.19 5.93
N GLY A 164 -10.69 -11.27 5.15
CA GLY A 164 -11.67 -11.80 4.21
C GLY A 164 -12.03 -10.81 3.09
N ILE A 165 -11.18 -9.83 2.82
CA ILE A 165 -11.39 -8.84 1.75
C ILE A 165 -11.28 -9.53 0.39
N ASP A 166 -12.25 -9.26 -0.49
CA ASP A 166 -12.12 -9.59 -1.91
C ASP A 166 -11.23 -8.55 -2.60
N TRP A 167 -9.91 -8.74 -2.52
CA TRP A 167 -8.92 -7.80 -3.05
C TRP A 167 -9.10 -7.53 -4.54
N TYR A 168 -9.39 -8.55 -5.33
CA TYR A 168 -9.63 -8.38 -6.76
C TYR A 168 -10.80 -7.42 -7.00
N ALA A 169 -11.92 -7.55 -6.28
CA ALA A 169 -13.07 -6.66 -6.46
C ALA A 169 -12.78 -5.20 -6.04
N VAL A 170 -11.97 -5.02 -4.98
CA VAL A 170 -11.51 -3.69 -4.54
C VAL A 170 -10.63 -3.06 -5.63
N GLU A 171 -9.69 -3.82 -6.15
CA GLU A 171 -8.67 -3.34 -7.09
C GLU A 171 -9.24 -3.15 -8.51
N GLU A 172 -10.11 -4.05 -8.98
CA GLU A 172 -10.81 -3.91 -10.24
C GLU A 172 -11.66 -2.63 -10.28
N ARG A 173 -12.23 -2.22 -9.15
CA ARG A 173 -12.96 -0.94 -9.08
C ARG A 173 -12.05 0.23 -9.42
N TRP A 174 -10.81 0.22 -8.94
CA TRP A 174 -9.83 1.26 -9.23
C TRP A 174 -9.42 1.28 -10.71
N THR A 175 -9.31 0.12 -11.35
CA THR A 175 -8.93 0.05 -12.78
C THR A 175 -9.99 0.66 -13.69
N ARG A 176 -11.25 0.68 -13.26
CA ARG A 176 -12.40 1.28 -13.97
C ARG A 176 -12.59 2.77 -13.68
N GLY A 177 -11.73 3.38 -12.85
CA GLY A 177 -11.75 4.81 -12.56
C GLY A 177 -11.22 5.68 -13.70
N HIS A 178 -11.58 6.95 -13.68
CA HIS A 178 -11.13 7.99 -14.62
C HIS A 178 -10.61 9.24 -13.89
N GLU A 179 -10.16 9.08 -12.65
CA GLU A 179 -9.63 10.19 -11.85
C GLU A 179 -8.40 10.77 -12.54
N PRO A 180 -8.31 12.10 -12.70
CA PRO A 180 -7.14 12.72 -13.30
C PRO A 180 -5.95 12.67 -12.34
N TYR A 181 -4.76 12.43 -12.88
CA TYR A 181 -3.51 12.46 -12.15
C TYR A 181 -2.55 13.50 -12.72
N PRO A 182 -1.75 14.18 -11.88
CA PRO A 182 -0.70 15.09 -12.34
C PRO A 182 0.27 14.37 -13.29
N ALA A 183 0.58 15.02 -14.42
CA ALA A 183 1.60 14.60 -15.38
C ALA A 183 2.80 15.57 -15.42
N ALA A 184 2.82 16.54 -14.51
CA ALA A 184 3.94 17.42 -14.26
C ALA A 184 4.38 17.28 -12.79
N PRO A 185 5.68 17.42 -12.49
CA PRO A 185 6.19 17.34 -11.13
C PRO A 185 5.52 18.35 -10.20
N LEU A 186 5.33 17.95 -8.95
CA LEU A 186 4.79 18.77 -7.87
C LEU A 186 5.82 18.86 -6.74
N GLY A 187 6.36 20.08 -6.52
CA GLY A 187 7.36 20.33 -5.48
C GLY A 187 8.80 20.10 -5.95
N ASP A 188 9.72 20.06 -4.97
CA ASP A 188 11.15 19.83 -5.17
C ASP A 188 11.56 18.51 -4.49
N PRO A 189 12.25 17.58 -5.18
CA PRO A 189 12.62 16.29 -4.61
C PRO A 189 13.49 16.41 -3.34
N ALA A 190 14.36 17.42 -3.26
CA ALA A 190 15.24 17.59 -2.11
C ALA A 190 14.47 18.14 -0.90
N ASP A 191 13.48 19.01 -1.11
CA ASP A 191 12.57 19.47 -0.05
C ASP A 191 11.70 18.33 0.48
N GLU A 192 11.11 17.51 -0.40
CA GLU A 192 10.30 16.35 0.04
C GLU A 192 11.16 15.30 0.76
N ALA A 193 12.38 15.03 0.28
CA ALA A 193 13.31 14.14 0.96
C ALA A 193 13.70 14.66 2.36
N ARG A 194 13.94 15.98 2.50
CA ARG A 194 14.20 16.61 3.80
C ARG A 194 12.99 16.53 4.73
N ALA A 195 11.79 16.76 4.22
CA ALA A 195 10.55 16.67 4.99
C ALA A 195 10.32 15.23 5.50
N ALA A 196 10.49 14.24 4.62
CA ALA A 196 10.39 12.83 4.96
C ALA A 196 11.44 12.41 6.00
N HIS A 197 12.71 12.80 5.79
CA HIS A 197 13.76 12.53 6.77
C HIS A 197 13.42 13.15 8.13
N LYS A 198 13.01 14.43 8.17
CA LYS A 198 12.62 15.10 9.41
C LYS A 198 11.49 14.37 10.15
N ARG A 199 10.47 13.89 9.42
CA ARG A 199 9.33 13.14 9.99
C ARG A 199 9.74 11.78 10.54
N PHE A 200 10.61 11.06 9.85
CA PHE A 200 10.92 9.67 10.16
C PHE A 200 12.26 9.45 10.85
N ARG A 201 13.07 10.49 11.08
CA ARG A 201 14.39 10.36 11.73
C ARG A 201 14.33 9.62 13.05
N ALA A 202 13.36 9.91 13.90
CA ALA A 202 13.22 9.23 15.19
C ALA A 202 12.85 7.74 15.06
N ALA A 203 12.15 7.34 13.99
CA ALA A 203 11.87 5.95 13.68
C ALA A 203 13.14 5.26 13.15
N MET A 204 13.85 5.91 12.22
CA MET A 204 15.11 5.42 11.67
C MET A 204 16.20 5.21 12.74
N THR A 205 16.36 6.16 13.68
CA THR A 205 17.39 6.06 14.73
C THR A 205 17.09 4.98 15.77
N ARG A 206 15.82 4.71 16.08
CA ARG A 206 15.43 3.68 17.05
C ARG A 206 15.82 2.26 16.60
N GLU A 207 15.84 2.03 15.29
CA GLU A 207 16.17 0.72 14.72
C GLU A 207 17.67 0.54 14.46
N CYS A 208 18.44 1.61 14.26
CA CYS A 208 19.91 1.52 14.20
C CYS A 208 20.57 1.21 15.57
N ALA A 209 19.82 1.33 16.67
CA ALA A 209 20.31 1.11 18.03
C ALA A 209 20.03 -0.30 18.57
N ARG A 210 19.45 -1.19 17.76
CA ARG A 210 19.21 -2.61 18.05
C ARG A 210 20.18 -3.47 17.28
#